data_AF-L9XHA6-F1
#
_entry.id   AF-L9XHA6-F1
#
_cell.length_a   1.000
_cell.length_b   1.000
_cell.length_c   1.000
_cell.angle_alpha   90.00
_cell.angle_beta   90.00
_cell.angle_gamma   90.00
#
_symmetry.space_group_name_H-M   'P 1'
#
loop_
_entity.id
_entity.type
_entity.pdbx_description
1 polymer ?
#
loop_
_entity_poly.entity_id
_entity_poly.type
_entity_poly.pdbx_seq_one_letter_code
_entity_poly.pdbx_strand_id
1 'polypeptide(L)'
;MGVCQVMSSEVFEKIGRSVVESAYEDIYEEIGRQAIHGGGPGGDPTVEVVEQLDERIAREQILPRIDDDLIQEHKENPVGQHSDDLQRVLHYFRRQPLDEKYVIVETERNEEWNIGLLSGERGNSPELLEEDTFDSLEEAEHAVFLRRIEELQATYTEE
;
A
#
# COMPACT_ATOMS: atom_id res chain seq x y z
N MET A 1 -1.93 27.22 5.31
CA MET A 1 -2.34 26.87 6.68
C MET A 1 -3.68 26.16 6.60
N GLY A 2 -3.66 24.83 6.63
CA GLY A 2 -4.84 24.01 6.37
C GLY A 2 -4.66 22.61 6.94
N VAL A 3 -4.91 22.52 8.25
CA VAL A 3 -5.54 21.39 8.97
C VAL A 3 -5.03 19.97 8.71
N CYS A 4 -4.14 19.54 9.61
CA CYS A 4 -4.09 18.24 10.28
C CYS A 4 -5.36 17.38 10.07
N GLN A 5 -5.22 16.24 9.39
CA GLN A 5 -6.30 15.26 9.23
C GLN A 5 -6.49 14.51 10.56
N VAL A 6 -7.29 15.11 11.44
CA VAL A 6 -7.96 14.38 12.52
C VAL A 6 -8.99 13.47 11.87
N MET A 7 -8.76 12.16 11.90
CA MET A 7 -9.74 11.17 11.49
C MET A 7 -10.90 11.14 12.49
N SER A 8 -12.01 11.80 12.15
CA SER A 8 -13.31 11.55 12.76
C SER A 8 -14.03 10.47 11.94
N SER A 9 -14.54 9.46 12.64
CA SER A 9 -14.84 8.11 12.16
C SER A 9 -16.15 7.94 11.36
N GLU A 10 -16.61 8.90 10.55
CA GLU A 10 -17.98 8.84 9.99
C GLU A 10 -18.16 9.17 8.48
N VAL A 11 -17.13 9.14 7.63
CA VAL A 11 -17.31 9.54 6.20
C VAL A 11 -16.76 8.52 5.18
N PHE A 12 -16.74 7.23 5.50
CA PHE A 12 -16.34 6.20 4.51
C PHE A 12 -17.49 5.71 3.61
N GLU A 13 -18.70 6.25 3.77
CA GLU A 13 -19.91 5.70 3.14
C GLU A 13 -20.63 6.72 2.24
N LYS A 14 -19.93 7.25 1.24
CA LYS A 14 -20.51 7.75 -0.02
C LYS A 14 -19.43 8.44 -0.86
N ILE A 15 -19.38 8.04 -2.14
CA ILE A 15 -18.78 8.71 -3.32
C ILE A 15 -17.54 7.97 -3.84
N GLY A 16 -17.66 7.47 -5.08
CA GLY A 16 -16.49 7.13 -5.90
C GLY A 16 -16.60 5.90 -6.81
N ARG A 17 -17.80 5.47 -7.22
CA ARG A 17 -17.98 4.48 -8.30
C ARG A 17 -17.69 5.13 -9.66
N SER A 18 -17.09 4.36 -10.59
CA SER A 18 -16.57 4.75 -11.91
C SER A 18 -15.20 5.45 -11.85
N VAL A 19 -14.11 4.95 -12.45
CA VAL A 19 -13.97 4.47 -13.84
C VAL A 19 -12.95 3.29 -13.96
N VAL A 20 -12.64 2.57 -12.88
CA VAL A 20 -11.64 1.45 -12.89
C VAL A 20 -12.29 0.06 -12.99
N GLU A 21 -13.54 0.00 -13.47
CA GLU A 21 -14.49 -1.12 -13.26
C GLU A 21 -14.69 -1.99 -14.51
N SER A 22 -13.76 -2.01 -15.49
CA SER A 22 -13.93 -2.85 -16.70
C SER A 22 -12.88 -3.94 -16.88
N ALA A 23 -11.60 -3.68 -16.60
CA ALA A 23 -10.56 -4.71 -16.76
C ALA A 23 -10.62 -5.77 -15.63
N TYR A 24 -11.18 -5.41 -14.48
CA TYR A 24 -11.28 -6.28 -13.31
C TYR A 24 -12.57 -7.11 -13.32
N GLU A 25 -13.71 -6.55 -13.73
CA GLU A 25 -15.00 -7.25 -13.79
C GLU A 25 -14.94 -8.50 -14.68
N ASP A 26 -14.31 -8.39 -15.84
CA ASP A 26 -14.19 -9.50 -16.80
C ASP A 26 -13.39 -10.68 -16.22
N ILE A 27 -12.34 -10.39 -15.45
CA ILE A 27 -11.51 -11.40 -14.79
C ILE A 27 -12.24 -12.00 -13.58
N TYR A 28 -12.97 -11.19 -12.81
CA TYR A 28 -13.78 -11.66 -11.68
C TYR A 28 -14.98 -12.51 -12.12
N GLU A 29 -15.63 -12.23 -13.25
CA GLU A 29 -16.73 -13.05 -13.78
C GLU A 29 -16.25 -14.40 -14.34
N GLU A 30 -15.10 -14.42 -15.04
CA GLU A 30 -14.50 -15.64 -15.59
C GLU A 30 -14.09 -16.61 -14.47
N ILE A 31 -13.43 -16.10 -13.42
CA ILE A 31 -13.01 -16.87 -12.26
C ILE A 31 -14.22 -17.22 -11.36
N GLY A 32 -15.15 -16.28 -11.19
CA GLY A 32 -16.35 -16.44 -10.37
C GLY A 32 -17.27 -17.57 -10.85
N ARG A 33 -17.34 -17.83 -12.17
CA ARG A 33 -18.11 -18.97 -12.71
C ARG A 33 -17.54 -20.34 -12.32
N GLN A 34 -16.24 -20.46 -12.05
CA GLN A 34 -15.61 -21.73 -11.69
C GLN A 34 -15.80 -22.09 -10.20
N ALA A 35 -16.03 -21.10 -9.32
CA ALA A 35 -15.99 -21.28 -7.87
C ALA A 35 -17.33 -21.64 -7.19
N ILE A 36 -18.48 -21.59 -7.90
CA ILE A 36 -19.82 -21.68 -7.26
C ILE A 36 -20.19 -23.11 -6.81
N HIS A 37 -19.35 -24.14 -7.00
CA HIS A 37 -19.72 -25.55 -6.73
C HIS A 37 -18.96 -26.24 -5.58
N GLY A 38 -18.22 -25.52 -4.73
CA GLY A 38 -17.34 -26.14 -3.71
C GLY A 38 -17.43 -25.56 -2.30
N GLY A 39 -18.62 -25.47 -1.69
CA GLY A 39 -18.76 -25.05 -0.29
C GLY A 39 -18.46 -26.18 0.71
N GLY A 40 -17.28 -26.14 1.36
CA GLY A 40 -16.88 -26.97 2.51
C GLY A 40 -15.71 -26.31 3.27
N PRO A 41 -15.41 -26.69 4.53
CA PRO A 41 -14.42 -26.03 5.37
C PRO A 41 -12.99 -26.46 4.99
N GLY A 42 -12.57 -26.09 3.79
CA GLY A 42 -11.17 -25.83 3.44
C GLY A 42 -11.01 -24.31 3.33
N GLY A 43 -9.81 -23.79 3.49
CA GLY A 43 -9.54 -22.35 3.34
C GLY A 43 -10.21 -21.79 2.08
N ASP A 44 -10.69 -20.54 2.17
CA ASP A 44 -11.42 -19.90 1.09
C ASP A 44 -10.56 -19.94 -0.19
N PRO A 45 -10.96 -20.71 -1.24
CA PRO A 45 -10.17 -20.85 -2.46
C PRO A 45 -9.90 -19.50 -3.15
N THR A 46 -10.69 -18.47 -2.81
CA THR A 46 -10.47 -17.11 -3.31
C THR A 46 -9.21 -16.45 -2.75
N VAL A 47 -8.75 -16.84 -1.55
CA VAL A 47 -7.53 -16.28 -0.93
C VAL A 47 -6.29 -16.70 -1.70
N GLU A 48 -6.15 -18.00 -2.00
CA GLU A 48 -5.02 -18.53 -2.77
C GLU A 48 -4.95 -17.92 -4.18
N VAL A 49 -6.10 -17.72 -4.83
CA VAL A 49 -6.18 -17.04 -6.13
C VAL A 49 -5.77 -15.56 -6.03
N VAL A 50 -6.10 -14.89 -4.93
CA VAL A 50 -5.70 -13.50 -4.68
C VAL A 50 -4.19 -13.39 -4.47
N GLU A 51 -3.58 -14.29 -3.71
CA GLU A 51 -2.12 -14.32 -3.47
C GLU A 51 -1.34 -14.57 -4.77
N GLN A 52 -1.75 -15.58 -5.56
CA GLN A 52 -1.13 -15.86 -6.87
C GLN A 52 -1.28 -14.69 -7.84
N LEU A 53 -2.43 -14.01 -7.82
CA LEU A 53 -2.65 -12.81 -8.62
C LEU A 53 -1.74 -11.66 -8.16
N ASP A 54 -1.59 -11.48 -6.85
CA ASP A 54 -0.77 -10.42 -6.29
C ASP A 54 0.71 -10.60 -6.63
N GLU A 55 1.24 -11.81 -6.49
CA GLU A 55 2.60 -12.18 -6.93
C GLU A 55 2.83 -11.87 -8.41
N ARG A 56 1.87 -12.22 -9.27
CA ARG A 56 1.97 -11.93 -10.70
C ARG A 56 1.95 -10.43 -10.97
N ILE A 57 1.10 -9.66 -10.28
CA ILE A 57 1.07 -8.19 -10.40
C ILE A 57 2.40 -7.60 -9.95
N ALA A 58 2.92 -8.04 -8.79
CA ALA A 58 4.19 -7.57 -8.25
C ALA A 58 5.33 -7.77 -9.26
N ARG A 59 5.48 -8.99 -9.78
CA ARG A 59 6.57 -9.34 -10.68
C ARG A 59 6.45 -8.76 -12.09
N GLU A 60 5.27 -8.84 -12.70
CA GLU A 60 5.10 -8.48 -14.10
C GLU A 60 4.78 -6.99 -14.30
N GLN A 61 4.19 -6.34 -13.29
CA GLN A 61 3.72 -4.96 -13.41
C GLN A 61 4.45 -4.00 -12.49
N ILE A 62 4.75 -4.35 -11.24
CA ILE A 62 5.29 -3.37 -10.29
C ILE A 62 6.81 -3.31 -10.34
N LEU A 63 7.51 -4.43 -10.17
CA LEU A 63 8.98 -4.47 -10.17
C LEU A 63 9.60 -3.85 -11.44
N PRO A 64 9.11 -4.10 -12.67
CA PRO A 64 9.71 -3.52 -13.87
C PRO A 64 9.56 -2.00 -13.98
N ARG A 65 8.67 -1.39 -13.18
CA ARG A 65 8.48 0.06 -13.11
C ARG A 65 9.41 0.73 -12.11
N ILE A 66 10.01 -0.03 -11.19
CA ILE A 66 10.88 0.53 -10.17
C ILE A 66 12.27 0.73 -10.79
N ASP A 67 12.54 1.96 -11.19
CA ASP A 67 13.83 2.43 -11.67
C ASP A 67 14.32 3.66 -10.88
N ASP A 68 15.58 4.05 -11.10
CA ASP A 68 16.19 5.19 -10.40
C ASP A 68 15.46 6.51 -10.69
N ASP A 69 14.88 6.68 -11.87
CA ASP A 69 14.14 7.89 -12.25
C ASP A 69 12.81 7.97 -11.49
N LEU A 70 12.11 6.85 -11.32
CA LEU A 70 10.87 6.77 -10.53
C LEU A 70 11.13 6.99 -9.04
N ILE A 71 12.25 6.47 -8.51
CA ILE A 71 12.68 6.73 -7.13
C ILE A 71 12.99 8.22 -6.94
N GLN A 72 13.69 8.83 -7.90
CA GLN A 72 14.01 10.25 -7.89
C GLN A 72 12.74 11.12 -8.03
N GLU A 73 11.79 10.73 -8.87
CA GLU A 73 10.47 11.40 -9.00
C GLU A 73 9.77 11.46 -7.64
N HIS A 74 9.69 10.31 -6.95
CA HIS A 74 9.09 10.25 -5.62
C HIS A 74 9.86 11.11 -4.61
N LYS A 75 11.20 11.14 -4.68
CA LYS A 75 12.04 11.94 -3.77
C LYS A 75 11.80 13.44 -3.91
N GLU A 76 11.62 13.91 -5.14
CA GLU A 76 11.42 15.34 -5.43
C GLU A 76 10.06 15.85 -4.99
N ASN A 77 9.03 15.00 -5.08
CA ASN A 77 7.67 15.38 -4.72
C ASN A 77 6.89 14.19 -4.11
N PRO A 78 7.21 13.75 -2.87
CA PRO A 78 6.57 12.57 -2.27
C PRO A 78 5.04 12.70 -2.17
N VAL A 79 4.59 13.93 -1.89
CA VAL A 79 3.18 14.28 -1.71
C VAL A 79 2.71 15.15 -2.86
N GLY A 80 2.00 14.57 -3.83
CA GLY A 80 1.39 15.37 -4.89
C GLY A 80 0.91 14.58 -6.10
N GLN A 81 0.95 15.26 -7.25
CA GLN A 81 0.67 14.62 -8.54
C GLN A 81 1.93 13.89 -9.01
N HIS A 82 1.69 12.67 -9.49
CA HIS A 82 2.71 11.69 -9.84
C HIS A 82 2.45 11.20 -11.27
N SER A 83 3.48 10.67 -11.92
CA SER A 83 3.40 9.96 -13.20
C SER A 83 2.49 8.73 -13.09
N ASP A 84 1.98 8.23 -14.23
CA ASP A 84 1.12 7.03 -14.25
C ASP A 84 1.83 5.82 -13.62
N ASP A 85 3.13 5.68 -13.87
CA ASP A 85 3.92 4.56 -13.34
C ASP A 85 4.11 4.67 -11.82
N LEU A 86 4.47 5.86 -11.30
CA LEU A 86 4.56 6.06 -9.87
C LEU A 86 3.21 5.91 -9.16
N GLN A 87 2.12 6.37 -9.78
CA GLN A 87 0.78 6.15 -9.25
C GLN A 87 0.42 4.66 -9.14
N ARG A 88 0.79 3.83 -10.13
CA ARG A 88 0.55 2.39 -10.09
C ARG A 88 1.32 1.72 -8.96
N VAL A 89 2.59 2.05 -8.79
CA VAL A 89 3.43 1.53 -7.69
C VAL A 89 2.85 1.92 -6.33
N LEU A 90 2.50 3.20 -6.16
CA LEU A 90 1.89 3.68 -4.92
C LEU A 90 0.52 3.04 -4.63
N HIS A 91 -0.29 2.83 -5.67
CA HIS A 91 -1.58 2.15 -5.51
C HIS A 91 -1.40 0.71 -5.05
N TYR A 92 -0.42 -0.01 -5.61
CA TYR A 92 -0.06 -1.35 -5.18
C TYR A 92 0.36 -1.38 -3.70
N PHE A 93 1.29 -0.51 -3.30
CA PHE A 93 1.74 -0.42 -1.91
C PHE A 93 0.64 -0.07 -0.90
N ARG A 94 -0.38 0.70 -1.30
CA ARG A 94 -1.50 1.07 -0.41
C ARG A 94 -2.44 -0.10 -0.08
N ARG A 95 -2.50 -1.12 -0.95
CA ARG A 95 -3.39 -2.29 -0.81
C ARG A 95 -2.92 -3.32 0.23
N GLN A 96 -1.69 -3.19 0.72
CA GLN A 96 -1.10 -4.13 1.68
C GLN A 96 -1.97 -4.28 2.95
N PRO A 97 -1.99 -5.49 3.55
CA PRO A 97 -2.67 -5.79 4.82
C PRO A 97 -2.35 -4.77 5.91
N LEU A 98 -3.20 -4.70 6.94
CA LEU A 98 -3.01 -3.76 8.05
C LEU A 98 -1.94 -4.24 9.04
N ASP A 99 -1.72 -5.54 9.10
CA ASP A 99 -0.66 -6.16 9.87
C ASP A 99 0.70 -5.72 9.33
N GLU A 100 1.60 -5.27 10.21
CA GLU A 100 2.96 -4.82 9.89
C GLU A 100 3.02 -3.64 8.91
N LYS A 101 1.91 -2.90 8.79
CA LYS A 101 1.82 -1.75 7.89
C LYS A 101 2.57 -0.55 8.45
N TYR A 102 3.50 -0.01 7.67
CA TYR A 102 4.17 1.25 7.97
C TYR A 102 3.19 2.43 8.04
N VAL A 103 3.32 3.20 9.11
CA VAL A 103 2.63 4.47 9.35
C VAL A 103 3.63 5.55 9.77
N ILE A 104 3.30 6.80 9.48
CA ILE A 104 4.10 7.95 9.91
C ILE A 104 3.36 8.62 11.08
N VAL A 105 4.08 8.84 12.17
CA VAL A 105 3.57 9.43 13.41
C VAL A 105 4.28 10.77 13.63
N GLU A 106 3.50 11.85 13.69
CA GLU A 106 3.99 13.17 14.12
C GLU A 106 4.21 13.11 15.65
N THR A 107 5.46 13.02 16.08
CA THR A 107 5.85 12.96 17.50
C THR A 107 5.99 14.35 18.09
N GLU A 108 6.56 15.28 17.33
CA GLU A 108 6.58 16.72 17.63
C GLU A 108 5.90 17.52 16.52
N ARG A 109 5.12 18.52 16.93
CA ARG A 109 4.16 19.17 16.05
C ARG A 109 4.85 19.97 14.94
N ASN A 110 4.84 19.47 13.71
CA ASN A 110 5.54 20.00 12.53
C ASN A 110 7.06 20.11 12.72
N GLU A 111 7.62 19.29 13.61
CA GLU A 111 9.04 19.32 13.95
C GLU A 111 9.65 17.93 13.80
N GLU A 112 8.93 16.88 14.20
CA GLU A 112 9.48 15.53 14.22
C GLU A 112 8.44 14.50 13.75
N TRP A 113 8.88 13.64 12.83
CA TRP A 113 8.10 12.53 12.29
C TRP A 113 8.86 11.22 12.49
N ASN A 114 8.17 10.21 13.01
CA ASN A 114 8.73 8.87 13.19
C ASN A 114 7.95 7.85 12.36
N ILE A 115 8.65 6.85 11.84
CA ILE A 115 7.99 5.67 11.24
C ILE A 115 7.57 4.72 12.36
N GLY A 116 6.38 4.15 12.24
CA GLY A 116 5.91 3.08 13.12
C GLY A 116 5.27 1.93 12.34
N LEU A 117 5.11 0.80 13.02
CA LEU A 117 4.48 -0.40 12.51
C LEU A 117 3.12 -0.61 13.18
N LEU A 118 2.10 -0.88 12.37
CA LEU A 118 0.79 -1.26 12.88
C LEU A 118 0.79 -2.73 13.32
N SER A 119 0.22 -2.98 14.49
CA SER A 119 0.07 -4.33 15.04
C SER A 119 -1.07 -5.15 14.39
N GLY A 120 -1.85 -4.57 13.46
CA GLY A 120 -3.06 -5.19 12.89
C GLY A 120 -4.28 -5.27 13.84
N GLU A 121 -4.03 -5.31 15.14
CA GLU A 121 -5.06 -5.35 16.19
C GLU A 121 -5.65 -3.97 16.51
N ARG A 122 -7.00 -3.89 16.55
CA ARG A 122 -7.70 -2.65 16.93
C ARG A 122 -7.41 -2.27 18.38
N GLY A 123 -7.06 -1.00 18.59
CA GLY A 123 -6.89 -0.41 19.92
C GLY A 123 -5.44 -0.41 20.44
N ASN A 124 -4.54 -1.08 19.73
CA ASN A 124 -3.11 -0.99 19.99
C ASN A 124 -2.50 0.21 19.28
N SER A 125 -1.54 0.86 19.93
CA SER A 125 -0.76 1.94 19.31
C SER A 125 0.29 1.35 18.37
N PRO A 126 0.66 2.06 17.29
CA PRO A 126 1.79 1.63 16.46
C PRO A 126 3.07 1.51 17.28
N GLU A 127 3.89 0.53 16.96
CA GLU A 127 5.25 0.41 17.49
C GLU A 127 6.15 1.39 16.74
N LEU A 128 6.70 2.40 17.41
CA LEU A 128 7.58 3.38 16.80
C LEU A 128 8.97 2.77 16.60
N LEU A 129 9.53 2.98 15.40
CA LEU A 129 10.91 2.65 15.08
C LEU A 129 11.77 3.85 15.47
N GLU A 130 12.35 3.83 16.67
CA GLU A 130 13.12 4.97 17.23
C GLU A 130 14.36 5.36 16.39
N GLU A 131 14.79 4.49 15.48
CA GLU A 131 15.87 4.76 14.52
C GLU A 131 15.43 5.58 13.28
N ASP A 132 14.12 5.76 13.10
CA ASP A 132 13.50 6.37 11.92
C ASP A 132 12.84 7.72 12.24
N THR A 133 13.63 8.64 12.79
CA THR A 133 13.20 10.02 13.05
C THR A 133 13.58 10.94 11.89
N PHE A 134 12.64 11.76 11.44
CA PHE A 134 12.76 12.68 10.31
C PHE A 134 12.32 14.10 10.68
N ASP A 135 12.95 15.09 10.04
CA ASP A 135 12.68 16.52 10.24
C ASP A 135 11.56 17.04 9.32
N SER A 136 11.01 16.19 8.44
CA SER A 136 9.92 16.52 7.53
C SER A 136 9.04 15.31 7.20
N LEU A 137 7.77 15.59 6.89
CA LEU A 137 6.82 14.57 6.44
C LEU A 137 7.27 13.96 5.10
N GLU A 138 7.82 14.78 4.21
CA GLU A 138 8.30 14.38 2.89
C GLU A 138 9.44 13.36 2.97
N GLU A 139 10.39 13.55 3.89
CA GLU A 139 11.48 12.60 4.12
C GLU A 139 10.95 11.28 4.70
N ALA A 140 10.01 11.35 5.65
CA ALA A 140 9.39 10.16 6.22
C ALA A 140 8.60 9.35 5.17
N GLU A 141 7.81 10.02 4.32
CA GLU A 141 7.08 9.37 3.20
C GLU A 141 8.04 8.70 2.22
N HIS A 142 9.14 9.37 1.87
CA HIS A 142 10.15 8.80 0.98
C HIS A 142 10.88 7.61 1.62
N ALA A 143 11.19 7.67 2.91
CA ALA A 143 11.79 6.55 3.63
C ALA A 143 10.87 5.32 3.68
N VAL A 144 9.57 5.51 3.95
CA VAL A 144 8.57 4.41 3.87
C VAL A 144 8.51 3.83 2.46
N PHE A 145 8.55 4.68 1.43
CA PHE A 145 8.54 4.24 0.04
C PHE A 145 9.76 3.35 -0.29
N LEU A 146 10.96 3.75 0.12
CA LEU A 146 12.18 2.96 -0.09
C LEU A 146 12.13 1.62 0.65
N ARG A 147 11.69 1.59 1.91
CA ARG A 147 11.53 0.34 2.68
C ARG A 147 10.60 -0.64 1.98
N ARG A 148 9.48 -0.16 1.43
CA ARG A 148 8.54 -1.00 0.67
C ARG A 148 9.13 -1.53 -0.63
N ILE A 149 9.99 -0.76 -1.30
CA ILE A 149 10.73 -1.26 -2.47
C ILE A 149 11.69 -2.36 -2.06
N GLU A 150 12.46 -2.15 -0.99
CA GLU A 150 13.42 -3.14 -0.48
C GLU A 150 12.72 -4.45 -0.10
N GLU A 151 11.58 -4.37 0.61
CA GLU A 151 10.75 -5.53 0.95
C GLU A 151 10.20 -6.24 -0.29
N LEU A 152 9.70 -5.48 -1.26
CA LEU A 152 9.17 -6.04 -2.50
C LEU A 152 10.26 -6.77 -3.29
N GLN A 153 11.43 -6.16 -3.39
CA GLN A 153 12.59 -6.76 -4.06
C GLN A 153 13.07 -8.00 -3.32
N ALA A 154 13.20 -7.96 -2.00
CA ALA A 154 13.60 -9.09 -1.18
C ALA A 154 12.61 -10.27 -1.30
N THR A 155 11.31 -9.98 -1.41
CA THR A 155 10.28 -11.01 -1.52
C THR A 155 10.29 -11.73 -2.88
N TYR A 156 10.60 -11.03 -3.97
CA TYR A 156 10.36 -11.55 -5.33
C TYR A 156 11.60 -11.65 -6.23
N THR A 157 12.77 -11.16 -5.81
CA THR A 157 14.02 -11.20 -6.59
C THR A 157 14.93 -12.38 -6.20
N GLU A 158 14.74 -12.95 -5.01
CA GLU A 158 15.56 -14.06 -4.47
C GLU A 158 15.07 -15.46 -4.91
N GLU A 159 14.85 -15.68 -6.22
CA GLU A 159 14.59 -17.01 -6.81
C GLU A 159 15.50 -17.34 -8.01
#